data_AF-A0A1Q9BVK0-F1
#
_entry.id   AF-A0A1Q9BVK0-F1
#
_cell.length_a   1.000
_cell.length_b   1.000
_cell.length_c   1.000
_cell.angle_alpha   90.00
_cell.angle_beta   90.00
_cell.angle_gamma   90.00
#
_symmetry.space_group_name_H-M   'P 1'
#
loop_
_entity.id
_entity.type
_entity.pdbx_description
1 polymer ?
#
loop_
_entity_poly.entity_id
_entity_poly.type
_entity_poly.pdbx_seq_one_letter_code
_entity_poly.pdbx_strand_id
1 'polypeptide(L)'
;MLSSSVTVLQQELPRELGTACVSGDCSESLAMDVWLALQRMSYPDKDAAWKHMKAVGHKQERRFPGYSFLPRGGLSSPYVRFLTDADLIFNATSSGNVDPEDFYMLHELAVELFRGRANLHSARIVSGGEELFDEDIHTADDMAQVCTFVRQGCDVATLTGSYRLPSGWHVPVDLTLQKGDKDMSKATRLDRILSNIEDLNFAKVVSRVRGMLKPAGKARLSDAWNRQGGALRFLVTQLRLVSRMPLKEQQPYLSFLQLPPGFTPEAWKHAAEIDT
;
A
#
# COMPACT_ATOMS: atom_id res chain seq x y z
N MET A 1 -45.42 -23.32 -26.83
CA MET A 1 -45.20 -24.53 -26.03
C MET A 1 -44.05 -25.31 -26.64
N LEU A 2 -42.85 -25.22 -26.07
CA LEU A 2 -41.82 -26.26 -26.18
C LEU A 2 -41.11 -26.29 -24.83
N SER A 3 -41.10 -27.49 -24.27
CA SER A 3 -40.72 -27.83 -22.90
C SER A 3 -39.30 -28.37 -22.87
N SER A 4 -38.68 -28.15 -21.70
CA SER A 4 -37.74 -29.04 -21.00
C SER A 4 -36.29 -29.18 -21.47
N SER A 5 -35.43 -28.73 -20.54
CA SER A 5 -34.25 -29.44 -20.02
C SER A 5 -32.92 -29.27 -20.75
N VAL A 6 -32.12 -28.30 -20.25
CA VAL A 6 -30.66 -28.33 -20.34
C VAL A 6 -30.12 -28.62 -18.94
N THR A 7 -29.88 -29.89 -18.67
CA THR A 7 -28.93 -30.36 -17.65
C THR A 7 -27.58 -30.45 -18.35
N VAL A 8 -26.49 -29.97 -17.74
CA VAL A 8 -25.13 -30.55 -17.85
C VAL A 8 -24.10 -29.68 -17.08
N LEU A 9 -23.42 -30.38 -16.14
CA LEU A 9 -22.08 -30.17 -15.58
C LEU A 9 -21.82 -29.04 -14.57
N GLN A 10 -22.18 -29.33 -13.31
CA GLN A 10 -21.31 -28.99 -12.18
C GLN A 10 -20.04 -29.85 -12.29
N GLN A 11 -18.89 -29.22 -12.51
CA GLN A 11 -17.60 -29.89 -12.40
C GLN A 11 -17.15 -29.88 -10.94
N GLU A 12 -16.86 -31.08 -10.45
CA GLU A 12 -16.36 -31.41 -9.12
C GLU A 12 -14.94 -30.86 -8.91
N LEU A 13 -14.71 -30.18 -7.79
CA LEU A 13 -13.37 -29.89 -7.30
C LEU A 13 -12.72 -31.18 -6.75
N PRO A 14 -11.41 -31.39 -6.93
CA PRO A 14 -10.74 -32.59 -6.44
C PRO A 14 -10.80 -32.67 -4.91
N ARG A 15 -11.43 -33.74 -4.42
CA ARG A 15 -11.25 -34.25 -3.06
C ARG A 15 -9.89 -34.95 -3.02
N GLU A 16 -8.90 -34.31 -2.41
CA GLU A 16 -7.83 -34.98 -1.64
C GLU A 16 -6.77 -33.94 -1.21
N LEU A 17 -6.93 -33.41 0.00
CA LEU A 17 -5.82 -32.91 0.81
C LEU A 17 -6.11 -33.25 2.27
N GLY A 18 -5.32 -34.20 2.78
CA GLY A 18 -4.95 -34.47 4.17
C GLY A 18 -5.93 -34.08 5.29
N THR A 19 -6.49 -35.10 5.92
CA THR A 19 -6.92 -35.09 7.32
C THR A 19 -5.79 -34.61 8.24
N ALA A 20 -5.84 -33.33 8.61
CA ALA A 20 -5.37 -32.82 9.89
C ALA A 20 -6.47 -31.91 10.44
N CYS A 21 -7.30 -32.46 11.32
CA CYS A 21 -8.31 -31.69 12.05
C CYS A 21 -7.63 -30.67 12.97
N VAL A 22 -7.64 -29.39 12.59
CA VAL A 22 -7.67 -28.25 13.51
C VAL A 22 -8.56 -27.16 12.88
N SER A 23 -9.71 -26.89 13.53
CA SER A 23 -10.62 -25.73 13.39
C SER A 23 -11.22 -25.39 12.00
N GLY A 24 -12.36 -25.99 11.67
CA GLY A 24 -13.24 -25.55 10.56
C GLY A 24 -14.19 -24.39 10.91
N ASP A 25 -14.43 -24.09 12.19
CA ASP A 25 -15.37 -23.05 12.62
C ASP A 25 -14.80 -21.62 12.61
N CYS A 26 -13.46 -21.46 12.66
CA CYS A 26 -12.83 -20.13 12.76
C CYS A 26 -12.75 -19.40 11.41
N SER A 27 -12.63 -20.11 10.29
CA SER A 27 -12.41 -19.50 8.97
C SER A 27 -13.70 -18.92 8.36
N GLU A 28 -14.83 -19.60 8.52
CA GLU A 28 -16.13 -19.10 8.08
C GLU A 28 -16.60 -17.90 8.92
N SER A 29 -16.33 -17.93 10.23
CA SER A 29 -16.57 -16.79 11.12
C SER A 29 -15.76 -15.57 10.68
N LEU A 30 -14.46 -15.74 10.41
CA LEU A 30 -13.60 -14.64 9.97
C LEU A 30 -14.04 -14.05 8.64
N ALA A 31 -14.42 -14.88 7.66
CA ALA A 31 -14.89 -14.39 6.36
C ALA A 31 -16.20 -13.58 6.49
N MET A 32 -17.11 -14.03 7.35
CA MET A 32 -18.35 -13.29 7.65
C MET A 32 -18.06 -11.97 8.36
N ASP A 33 -17.14 -11.97 9.32
CA ASP A 33 -16.70 -10.78 10.05
C ASP A 33 -16.07 -9.76 9.08
N VAL A 34 -15.14 -10.19 8.22
CA VAL A 34 -14.56 -9.34 7.17
C VAL A 34 -15.67 -8.73 6.31
N TRP A 35 -16.62 -9.55 5.84
CA TRP A 35 -17.71 -9.08 5.00
C TRP A 35 -18.59 -8.03 5.70
N LEU A 36 -18.95 -8.25 6.97
CA LEU A 36 -19.72 -7.29 7.77
C LEU A 36 -18.93 -5.99 8.03
N ALA A 37 -17.63 -6.08 8.28
CA ALA A 37 -16.76 -4.92 8.44
C ALA A 37 -16.73 -4.08 7.16
N LEU A 38 -16.57 -4.70 5.99
CA LEU A 38 -16.55 -4.00 4.70
C LEU A 38 -17.85 -3.27 4.38
N GLN A 39 -18.98 -3.67 4.98
CA GLN A 39 -20.27 -2.98 4.81
C GLN A 39 -20.48 -1.79 5.74
N ARG A 40 -19.83 -1.79 6.91
CA ARG A 40 -20.06 -0.79 7.97
C ARG A 40 -18.92 0.22 8.10
N MET A 41 -17.73 -0.13 7.63
CA MET A 41 -16.53 0.66 7.80
C MET A 41 -16.68 2.05 7.17
N SER A 42 -16.19 3.05 7.91
CA SER A 42 -16.06 4.42 7.42
C SER A 42 -14.82 4.57 6.56
N TYR A 43 -14.84 5.53 5.62
CA TYR A 43 -13.70 5.84 4.78
C TYR A 43 -13.33 7.32 4.88
N PRO A 44 -12.04 7.68 4.79
CA PRO A 44 -11.63 9.07 4.68
C PRO A 44 -12.18 9.70 3.40
N ASP A 45 -12.47 11.01 3.47
CA ASP A 45 -12.69 11.82 2.28
C ASP A 45 -11.38 11.88 1.47
N LYS A 46 -11.38 11.16 0.36
CA LYS A 46 -10.22 11.01 -0.52
C LYS A 46 -9.80 12.34 -1.16
N ASP A 47 -10.76 13.20 -1.54
CA ASP A 47 -10.46 14.46 -2.22
C ASP A 47 -9.88 15.47 -1.23
N ALA A 48 -10.42 15.52 0.00
CA ALA A 48 -9.86 16.31 1.07
C ALA A 48 -8.44 15.84 1.44
N ALA A 49 -8.23 14.52 1.58
CA ALA A 49 -6.92 13.94 1.82
C ALA A 49 -5.93 14.26 0.69
N TRP A 50 -6.37 14.16 -0.58
CA TRP A 50 -5.54 14.50 -1.73
C TRP A 50 -5.11 15.96 -1.73
N LYS A 51 -6.06 16.88 -1.53
CA LYS A 51 -5.78 18.31 -1.46
C LYS A 51 -4.78 18.62 -0.34
N HIS A 52 -4.93 17.99 0.81
CA HIS A 52 -4.01 18.10 1.94
C HIS A 52 -2.61 17.60 1.58
N MET A 53 -2.48 16.37 1.09
CA MET A 53 -1.18 15.78 0.77
C MET A 53 -0.47 16.54 -0.36
N LYS A 54 -1.21 17.03 -1.36
CA LYS A 54 -0.65 17.91 -2.39
C LYS A 54 -0.08 19.20 -1.81
N ALA A 55 -0.78 19.83 -0.85
CA ALA A 55 -0.30 21.03 -0.17
C ALA A 55 0.96 20.74 0.67
N VAL A 56 1.01 19.58 1.34
CA VAL A 56 2.21 19.11 2.05
C VAL A 56 3.38 18.94 1.06
N GLY A 57 3.18 18.23 -0.04
CA GLY A 57 4.22 18.03 -1.07
C GLY A 57 4.81 19.34 -1.58
N HIS A 58 3.97 20.28 -2.02
CA HIS A 58 4.43 21.59 -2.48
C HIS A 58 5.15 22.40 -1.40
N LYS A 59 4.71 22.32 -0.14
CA LYS A 59 5.38 23.02 0.98
C LYS A 59 6.80 22.50 1.20
N GLN A 60 7.02 21.20 1.01
CA GLN A 60 8.31 20.55 1.31
C GLN A 60 9.25 20.48 0.11
N GLU A 61 8.78 20.72 -1.11
CA GLU A 61 9.58 20.75 -2.35
C GLU A 61 10.84 21.62 -2.20
N ARG A 62 10.71 22.79 -1.55
CA ARG A 62 11.83 23.72 -1.29
C ARG A 62 12.97 23.15 -0.44
N ARG A 63 12.77 22.02 0.25
CA ARG A 63 13.83 21.35 1.05
C ARG A 63 14.81 20.56 0.19
N PHE A 64 14.45 20.25 -1.06
CA PHE A 64 15.24 19.38 -1.93
C PHE A 64 15.67 20.16 -3.18
N PRO A 65 16.81 20.87 -3.15
CA PRO A 65 17.31 21.60 -4.30
C PRO A 65 17.45 20.70 -5.53
N GLY A 66 16.91 21.11 -6.67
CA GLY A 66 16.97 20.34 -7.92
C GLY A 66 15.92 19.23 -8.05
N TYR A 67 15.03 19.07 -7.07
CA TYR A 67 13.88 18.18 -7.16
C TYR A 67 12.59 18.97 -7.35
N SER A 68 11.62 18.35 -8.02
CA SER A 68 10.26 18.86 -8.11
C SER A 68 9.24 17.86 -7.58
N PHE A 69 8.25 18.36 -6.86
CA PHE A 69 7.16 17.53 -6.35
C PHE A 69 6.26 17.07 -7.50
N LEU A 70 6.01 15.77 -7.57
CA LEU A 70 5.11 15.16 -8.56
C LEU A 70 3.78 14.79 -7.91
N PRO A 71 2.69 15.51 -8.19
CA PRO A 71 1.37 15.21 -7.66
C PRO A 71 0.74 14.02 -8.41
N ARG A 72 1.25 12.83 -8.16
CA ARG A 72 0.80 11.54 -8.73
C ARG A 72 0.61 10.51 -7.63
N GLY A 73 0.09 9.33 -7.99
CA GLY A 73 -0.11 8.23 -7.05
C GLY A 73 -1.54 7.73 -6.98
N GLY A 74 -1.79 6.74 -6.13
CA GLY A 74 -3.12 6.14 -5.95
C GLY A 74 -4.18 7.18 -5.54
N LEU A 75 -3.80 8.10 -4.66
CA LEU A 75 -4.63 9.17 -4.14
C LEU A 75 -5.08 10.17 -5.22
N SER A 76 -4.26 10.43 -6.24
CA SER A 76 -4.59 11.32 -7.37
C SER A 76 -5.47 10.66 -8.45
N SER A 77 -5.56 9.33 -8.45
CA SER A 77 -6.19 8.57 -9.55
C SER A 77 -7.72 8.54 -9.41
N PRO A 78 -8.50 8.94 -10.43
CA PRO A 78 -9.97 8.84 -10.38
C PRO A 78 -10.46 7.38 -10.36
N TYR A 79 -9.57 6.43 -10.65
CA TYR A 79 -9.86 5.00 -10.71
C TYR A 79 -9.62 4.27 -9.38
N VAL A 80 -9.14 4.96 -8.35
CA VAL A 80 -8.94 4.39 -7.01
C VAL A 80 -9.97 5.01 -6.09
N ARG A 81 -10.84 4.20 -5.47
CA ARG A 81 -11.90 4.71 -4.59
C ARG A 81 -11.42 4.94 -3.16
N PHE A 82 -10.61 4.03 -2.64
CA PHE A 82 -10.22 4.02 -1.23
C PHE A 82 -8.77 4.47 -1.05
N LEU A 83 -8.52 5.30 -0.03
CA LEU A 83 -7.20 5.80 0.31
C LEU A 83 -6.41 4.73 1.08
N THR A 84 -5.58 3.97 0.36
CA THR A 84 -4.69 2.97 0.96
C THR A 84 -3.35 3.55 1.38
N ASP A 85 -2.88 4.55 0.67
CA ASP A 85 -1.53 5.10 0.75
C ASP A 85 -1.51 6.48 0.09
N ALA A 86 -0.50 7.29 0.42
CA ALA A 86 -0.23 8.54 -0.25
C ALA A 86 1.24 8.67 -0.62
N ASP A 87 1.50 9.08 -1.85
CA ASP A 87 2.84 9.26 -2.38
C ASP A 87 3.26 10.73 -2.31
N LEU A 88 4.41 11.02 -1.70
CA LEU A 88 5.10 12.30 -1.78
C LEU A 88 6.42 12.10 -2.53
N ILE A 89 6.33 12.22 -3.86
CA ILE A 89 7.46 11.95 -4.75
C ILE A 89 8.13 13.26 -5.17
N PHE A 90 9.40 13.39 -4.83
CA PHE A 90 10.27 14.45 -5.30
C PHE A 90 11.21 13.87 -6.35
N ASN A 91 11.11 14.40 -7.57
CA ASN A 91 11.82 13.89 -8.73
C ASN A 91 12.80 14.93 -9.26
N ALA A 92 14.07 14.58 -9.37
CA ALA A 92 15.04 15.45 -10.02
C ALA A 92 14.89 15.43 -11.54
N THR A 93 15.24 16.55 -12.17
CA THR A 93 15.34 16.64 -13.64
C THR A 93 16.62 16.01 -14.18
N SER A 94 17.66 15.91 -13.35
CA SER A 94 18.91 15.24 -13.67
C SER A 94 18.83 13.74 -13.39
N SER A 95 19.43 12.93 -14.26
CA SER A 95 19.70 11.52 -14.01
C SER A 95 20.88 11.31 -13.06
N GLY A 96 20.87 10.25 -12.27
CA GLY A 96 22.01 9.82 -11.47
C GLY A 96 21.58 9.23 -10.12
N ASN A 97 22.47 9.35 -9.14
CA ASN A 97 22.23 8.84 -7.79
C ASN A 97 21.64 9.93 -6.89
N VAL A 98 20.71 9.54 -6.02
CA VAL A 98 20.26 10.33 -4.86
C VAL A 98 21.49 10.72 -4.04
N ASP A 99 21.64 12.01 -3.77
CA ASP A 99 22.73 12.51 -2.93
C ASP A 99 22.48 12.03 -1.48
N PRO A 100 23.48 11.48 -0.78
CA PRO A 100 23.35 11.14 0.64
C PRO A 100 22.79 12.29 1.48
N GLU A 101 23.12 13.53 1.15
CA GLU A 101 22.70 14.70 1.93
C GLU A 101 21.22 15.02 1.68
N ASP A 102 20.76 14.84 0.44
CA ASP A 102 19.33 14.91 0.12
C ASP A 102 18.56 13.80 0.85
N PHE A 103 19.13 12.60 0.95
CA PHE A 103 18.52 11.50 1.69
C PHE A 103 18.45 11.77 3.21
N TYR A 104 19.47 12.38 3.82
CA TYR A 104 19.37 12.78 5.23
C TYR A 104 18.26 13.81 5.43
N MET A 105 18.12 14.78 4.52
CA MET A 105 17.00 15.73 4.57
C MET A 105 15.65 15.02 4.42
N LEU A 106 15.56 13.97 3.60
CA LEU A 106 14.38 13.14 3.45
C LEU A 106 14.04 12.42 4.77
N HIS A 107 15.05 11.85 5.43
CA HIS A 107 14.89 11.18 6.72
C HIS A 107 14.45 12.15 7.83
N GLU A 108 15.03 13.35 7.91
CA GLU A 108 14.58 14.38 8.84
C GLU A 108 13.13 14.79 8.59
N LEU A 109 12.75 14.98 7.31
CA LEU A 109 11.38 15.27 6.93
C LEU A 109 10.43 14.12 7.30
N ALA A 110 10.85 12.87 7.11
CA ALA A 110 10.08 11.69 7.50
C ALA A 110 9.79 11.70 9.00
N VAL A 111 10.83 11.89 9.81
CA VAL A 111 10.69 11.96 11.28
C VAL A 111 9.78 13.12 11.70
N GLU A 112 9.86 14.28 11.04
CA GLU A 112 8.98 15.43 11.29
C GLU A 112 7.51 15.11 10.95
N LEU A 113 7.25 14.65 9.72
CA LEU A 113 5.90 14.40 9.23
C LEU A 113 5.21 13.25 9.98
N PHE A 114 5.97 12.20 10.30
CA PHE A 114 5.47 11.04 11.03
C PHE A 114 5.50 11.24 12.54
N ARG A 115 5.96 12.40 13.03
CA ARG A 115 6.01 12.77 14.46
C ARG A 115 6.87 11.82 15.29
N GLY A 116 8.00 11.40 14.74
CA GLY A 116 8.99 10.56 15.41
C GLY A 116 9.36 9.30 14.63
N ARG A 117 10.51 8.73 14.98
CA ARG A 117 11.06 7.52 14.36
C ARG A 117 10.17 6.28 14.55
N ALA A 118 9.40 6.22 15.64
CA ALA A 118 8.49 5.10 15.91
C ALA A 118 7.37 4.95 14.86
N ASN A 119 7.12 5.99 14.07
CA ASN A 119 6.12 5.99 13.00
C ASN A 119 6.74 5.92 11.60
N LEU A 120 8.07 5.80 11.52
CA LEU A 120 8.80 5.41 10.31
C LEU A 120 8.88 3.89 10.30
N HIS A 121 8.45 3.31 9.19
CA HIS A 121 8.04 1.91 9.13
C HIS A 121 8.98 1.06 8.31
N SER A 122 9.34 1.52 7.12
CA SER A 122 10.16 0.78 6.17
C SER A 122 10.92 1.72 5.25
N ALA A 123 11.90 1.16 4.56
CA ALA A 123 12.62 1.85 3.50
C ALA A 123 12.68 0.98 2.26
N ARG A 124 12.79 1.64 1.11
CA ARG A 124 13.02 0.98 -0.16
C ARG A 124 14.07 1.73 -0.97
N ILE A 125 15.14 1.03 -1.33
CA ILE A 125 16.28 1.55 -2.09
C ILE A 125 16.40 0.78 -3.41
N VAL A 126 16.42 1.50 -4.53
CA VAL A 126 16.51 0.92 -5.88
C VAL A 126 17.69 1.55 -6.62
N SER A 127 18.45 0.72 -7.32
CA SER A 127 19.54 1.14 -8.20
C SER A 127 19.45 0.43 -9.54
N GLY A 128 19.34 1.18 -10.65
CA GLY A 128 19.29 0.61 -12.00
C GLY A 128 18.09 -0.31 -12.24
N GLY A 129 17.02 -0.17 -11.45
CA GLY A 129 15.83 -1.02 -11.49
C GLY A 129 15.89 -2.28 -10.62
N GLU A 130 17.00 -2.54 -9.94
CA GLU A 130 17.18 -3.60 -8.94
C GLU A 130 16.85 -3.08 -7.54
N GLU A 131 16.13 -3.86 -6.75
CA GLU A 131 15.80 -3.55 -5.36
C GLU A 131 16.98 -3.97 -4.47
N LEU A 132 17.72 -2.98 -3.95
CA LEU A 132 18.85 -3.21 -3.05
C LEU A 132 18.39 -3.42 -1.60
N PHE A 133 17.25 -2.84 -1.26
CA PHE A 133 16.61 -2.93 0.05
C PHE A 133 15.10 -2.67 -0.10
N ASP A 134 14.24 -3.48 0.52
CA ASP A 134 12.79 -3.27 0.60
C ASP A 134 12.25 -3.97 1.86
N GLU A 135 12.57 -3.42 3.03
CA GLU A 135 12.29 -4.05 4.33
C GLU A 135 11.81 -3.04 5.39
N ASP A 136 11.18 -3.56 6.44
CA ASP A 136 10.81 -2.79 7.63
C ASP A 136 12.06 -2.30 8.39
N ILE A 137 11.96 -1.11 8.99
CA ILE A 137 13.02 -0.52 9.83
C ILE A 137 12.60 -0.68 11.28
N HIS A 138 13.28 -1.56 12.00
CA HIS A 138 13.03 -1.83 13.42
C HIS A 138 14.09 -1.19 14.32
N THR A 139 15.31 -1.05 13.81
CA THR A 139 16.48 -0.63 14.59
C THR A 139 17.25 0.52 13.94
N ALA A 140 18.18 1.10 14.69
CA ALA A 140 19.12 2.08 14.15
C ALA A 140 20.11 1.45 13.15
N ASP A 141 20.39 0.15 13.30
CA ASP A 141 21.31 -0.57 12.41
C ASP A 141 20.67 -0.79 11.03
N ASP A 142 19.37 -1.08 10.97
CA ASP A 142 18.61 -1.17 9.71
C ASP A 142 18.70 0.16 8.95
N MET A 143 18.51 1.28 9.65
CA MET A 143 18.65 2.62 9.06
C MET A 143 20.10 2.91 8.62
N ALA A 144 21.10 2.42 9.36
CA ALA A 144 22.51 2.57 8.97
C ALA A 144 22.83 1.76 7.69
N GLN A 145 22.21 0.59 7.53
CA GLN A 145 22.29 -0.21 6.31
C GLN A 145 21.65 0.52 5.13
N VAL A 146 20.45 1.10 5.30
CA VAL A 146 19.80 1.94 4.29
C VAL A 146 20.71 3.09 3.86
N CYS A 147 21.31 3.81 4.83
CA CYS A 147 22.27 4.88 4.53
C CYS A 147 23.49 4.38 3.75
N THR A 148 23.93 3.14 4.01
CA THR A 148 25.07 2.53 3.29
C THR A 148 24.72 2.30 1.82
N PHE A 149 23.54 1.75 1.52
CA PHE A 149 23.08 1.59 0.14
C PHE A 149 22.95 2.93 -0.60
N VAL A 150 22.42 3.96 0.06
CA VAL A 150 22.35 5.31 -0.52
C VAL A 150 23.73 5.85 -0.87
N ARG A 151 24.73 5.71 0.03
CA ARG A 151 26.11 6.14 -0.23
C ARG A 151 26.80 5.36 -1.35
N GLN A 152 26.43 4.09 -1.55
CA GLN A 152 26.92 3.28 -2.66
C GLN A 152 26.30 3.70 -4.01
N GLY A 153 25.15 4.37 -3.98
CA GLY A 153 24.48 4.94 -5.13
C GLY A 153 23.16 4.24 -5.43
N CYS A 154 22.08 5.01 -5.46
CA CYS A 154 20.73 4.55 -5.79
C CYS A 154 19.99 5.61 -6.62
N ASP A 155 19.14 5.19 -7.56
CA ASP A 155 18.32 6.12 -8.35
C ASP A 155 16.96 6.42 -7.70
N VAL A 156 16.51 5.58 -6.77
CA VAL A 156 15.31 5.82 -5.96
C VAL A 156 15.56 5.46 -4.48
N ALA A 157 15.20 6.38 -3.59
CA ALA A 157 15.16 6.14 -2.15
C ALA A 157 13.78 6.52 -1.61
N THR A 158 13.12 5.59 -0.93
CA THR A 158 11.80 5.79 -0.34
C THR A 158 11.83 5.48 1.15
N LEU A 159 11.20 6.35 1.94
CA LEU A 159 10.92 6.13 3.36
C LEU A 159 9.41 6.11 3.56
N THR A 160 8.90 5.02 4.14
CA THR A 160 7.46 4.85 4.38
C THR A 160 7.18 4.99 5.86
N GLY A 161 6.12 5.71 6.20
CA GLY A 161 5.68 5.85 7.58
C GLY A 161 4.20 6.17 7.71
N SER A 162 3.73 6.33 8.94
CA SER A 162 2.33 6.69 9.20
C SER A 162 2.15 8.18 9.39
N TYR A 163 1.17 8.74 8.69
CA TYR A 163 0.79 10.14 8.79
C TYR A 163 -0.65 10.26 9.27
N ARG A 164 -0.90 11.15 10.24
CA ARG A 164 -2.24 11.47 10.72
C ARG A 164 -2.80 12.68 9.97
N LEU A 165 -3.83 12.43 9.15
CA LEU A 165 -4.59 13.48 8.47
C LEU A 165 -5.31 14.40 9.46
N PRO A 166 -5.66 15.64 9.06
CA PRO A 166 -6.47 16.53 9.89
C PRO A 166 -7.83 15.93 10.31
N SER A 167 -8.39 15.04 9.50
CA SER A 167 -9.61 14.28 9.79
C SER A 167 -9.45 13.25 10.91
N GLY A 168 -8.23 12.99 11.39
CA GLY A 168 -7.91 11.97 12.38
C GLY A 168 -7.49 10.62 11.79
N TRP A 169 -7.75 10.39 10.50
CA TRP A 169 -7.35 9.16 9.79
C TRP A 169 -5.82 9.00 9.72
N HIS A 170 -5.34 7.78 9.93
CA HIS A 170 -3.94 7.42 9.69
C HIS A 170 -3.80 6.79 8.30
N VAL A 171 -2.75 7.19 7.60
CA VAL A 171 -2.48 6.79 6.22
C VAL A 171 -0.99 6.48 6.09
N PRO A 172 -0.60 5.37 5.43
CA PRO A 172 0.79 5.16 5.05
C PRO A 172 1.21 6.20 4.01
N VAL A 173 2.36 6.81 4.20
CA VAL A 173 2.91 7.80 3.28
C VAL A 173 4.30 7.39 2.86
N ASP A 174 4.50 7.33 1.55
CA ASP A 174 5.79 7.08 0.93
C ASP A 174 6.45 8.42 0.59
N LEU A 175 7.58 8.73 1.22
CA LEU A 175 8.42 9.87 0.90
C LEU A 175 9.54 9.40 -0.02
N THR A 176 9.53 9.83 -1.28
CA THR A 176 10.46 9.32 -2.30
C THR A 176 11.32 10.43 -2.88
N LEU A 177 12.64 10.21 -2.89
CA LEU A 177 13.57 10.89 -3.80
C LEU A 177 13.84 10.00 -5.00
N GLN A 178 13.76 10.58 -6.20
CA GLN A 178 13.99 9.89 -7.47
C GLN A 178 14.91 10.71 -8.38
N LYS A 179 16.00 10.10 -8.87
CA LYS A 179 16.91 10.63 -9.90
C LYS A 179 17.06 9.67 -11.11
N GLY A 180 16.07 8.83 -11.37
CA GLY A 180 16.06 7.88 -12.48
C GLY A 180 15.16 8.28 -13.66
N ASP A 181 15.59 7.90 -14.87
CA ASP A 181 14.80 8.02 -16.10
C ASP A 181 13.71 6.92 -16.17
N LYS A 182 12.55 7.26 -16.72
CA LYS A 182 11.25 6.59 -16.41
C LYS A 182 10.84 5.47 -17.37
N ASP A 183 11.67 5.13 -18.35
CA ASP A 183 11.21 4.27 -19.44
C ASP A 183 11.47 2.79 -19.20
N MET A 184 10.47 2.15 -18.60
CA MET A 184 10.39 0.69 -18.49
C MET A 184 9.80 0.09 -19.76
N SER A 185 10.50 -0.91 -20.31
CA SER A 185 10.04 -1.66 -21.47
C SER A 185 8.72 -2.41 -21.21
N LYS A 186 7.97 -2.72 -22.28
CA LYS A 186 6.75 -3.54 -22.17
C LYS A 186 7.04 -4.95 -21.65
N ALA A 187 8.16 -5.56 -22.05
CA ALA A 187 8.56 -6.90 -21.62
C ALA A 187 8.81 -6.92 -20.11
N THR A 188 9.65 -6.00 -19.61
CA THR A 188 9.91 -5.84 -18.18
C THR A 188 8.64 -5.59 -17.38
N ARG A 189 7.67 -4.86 -17.95
CA ARG A 189 6.37 -4.63 -17.31
C ARG A 189 5.53 -5.91 -17.21
N LEU A 190 5.59 -6.79 -18.21
CA LEU A 190 4.91 -8.09 -18.20
C LEU A 190 5.57 -9.06 -17.22
N ASP A 191 6.90 -9.15 -17.20
CA ASP A 191 7.64 -10.01 -16.27
C ASP A 191 7.32 -9.66 -14.82
N ARG A 192 7.26 -8.35 -14.53
CA ARG A 192 6.79 -7.82 -13.25
C ARG A 192 5.36 -8.21 -12.91
N ILE A 193 4.45 -8.30 -13.89
CA ILE A 193 3.08 -8.76 -13.62
C ILE A 193 3.08 -10.24 -13.26
N LEU A 194 3.86 -11.06 -13.97
CA LEU A 194 3.96 -12.50 -13.72
C LEU A 194 4.55 -12.79 -12.34
N SER A 195 5.67 -12.17 -11.98
CA SER A 195 6.24 -12.35 -10.63
C SER A 195 5.25 -11.96 -9.54
N ASN A 196 4.54 -10.83 -9.66
CA ASN A 196 3.52 -10.48 -8.67
C ASN A 196 2.36 -11.48 -8.59
N ILE A 197 2.05 -12.23 -9.65
CA ILE A 197 1.03 -13.27 -9.61
C ILE A 197 1.57 -14.47 -8.83
N GLU A 198 2.84 -14.83 -9.05
CA GLU A 198 3.54 -15.88 -8.32
C GLU A 198 3.65 -15.53 -6.82
N ASP A 199 3.92 -14.27 -6.52
CA ASP A 199 3.97 -13.71 -5.17
C ASP A 199 2.58 -13.40 -4.60
N LEU A 200 1.49 -13.79 -5.26
CA LEU A 200 0.09 -13.53 -4.83
C LEU A 200 -0.23 -12.04 -4.53
N ASN A 201 0.58 -11.10 -5.01
CA ASN A 201 0.44 -9.66 -4.81
C ASN A 201 -0.57 -9.04 -5.79
N PHE A 202 -1.83 -9.43 -5.67
CA PHE A 202 -2.91 -9.04 -6.58
C PHE A 202 -3.14 -7.52 -6.62
N ALA A 203 -2.87 -6.82 -5.53
CA ALA A 203 -2.97 -5.36 -5.48
C ALA A 203 -2.00 -4.69 -6.47
N LYS A 204 -0.73 -5.13 -6.50
CA LYS A 204 0.25 -4.63 -7.49
C LYS A 204 -0.09 -5.11 -8.90
N VAL A 205 -0.60 -6.34 -9.08
CA VAL A 205 -1.08 -6.85 -10.40
C VAL A 205 -2.16 -5.94 -10.98
N VAL A 206 -3.23 -5.67 -10.23
CA VAL A 206 -4.35 -4.83 -10.68
C VAL A 206 -3.87 -3.42 -11.02
N SER A 207 -2.97 -2.85 -10.22
CA SER A 207 -2.38 -1.54 -10.50
C SER A 207 -1.62 -1.52 -11.84
N ARG A 208 -0.79 -2.54 -12.10
CA ARG A 208 0.01 -2.67 -13.33
C ARG A 208 -0.87 -2.92 -14.56
N VAL A 209 -1.82 -3.85 -14.49
CA VAL A 209 -2.78 -4.15 -15.56
C VAL A 209 -3.59 -2.90 -15.90
N ARG A 210 -4.12 -2.19 -14.90
CA ARG A 210 -4.84 -0.92 -15.11
C ARG A 210 -3.97 0.12 -15.83
N GLY A 211 -2.67 0.17 -15.54
CA GLY A 211 -1.72 1.04 -16.23
C GLY A 211 -1.64 0.79 -17.74
N MET A 212 -1.91 -0.44 -18.18
CA MET A 212 -1.82 -0.88 -19.59
C MET A 212 -3.12 -0.74 -20.38
N LEU A 213 -4.27 -0.61 -19.70
CA LEU A 213 -5.58 -0.55 -20.37
C LEU A 213 -5.87 0.84 -20.95
N LYS A 214 -6.74 0.89 -21.97
CA LYS A 214 -7.39 2.13 -22.43
C LYS A 214 -8.39 2.65 -21.39
N PRO A 215 -8.78 3.95 -21.41
CA PRO A 215 -9.63 4.55 -20.36
C PRO A 215 -10.90 3.76 -20.01
N ALA A 216 -11.65 3.27 -21.00
CA ALA A 216 -12.86 2.47 -20.76
C ALA A 216 -12.56 1.14 -20.02
N GLY A 217 -11.44 0.49 -20.36
CA GLY A 217 -10.98 -0.71 -19.67
C GLY A 217 -10.51 -0.42 -18.25
N LYS A 218 -9.82 0.73 -18.04
CA LYS A 218 -9.42 1.19 -16.70
C LYS A 218 -10.63 1.38 -15.79
N ALA A 219 -11.67 2.06 -16.28
CA ALA A 219 -12.90 2.28 -15.53
C ALA A 219 -13.55 0.95 -15.13
N ARG A 220 -13.79 0.05 -16.10
CA ARG A 220 -14.42 -1.26 -15.83
C ARG A 220 -13.65 -2.11 -14.82
N LEU A 221 -12.33 -2.24 -14.99
CA LEU A 221 -11.48 -3.01 -14.07
C LEU A 221 -11.50 -2.40 -12.67
N SER A 222 -11.44 -1.08 -12.59
CA SER A 222 -11.40 -0.37 -11.33
C SER A 222 -12.73 -0.42 -10.59
N ASP A 223 -13.86 -0.32 -11.29
CA ASP A 223 -15.18 -0.47 -10.70
C ASP A 223 -15.37 -1.87 -10.12
N ALA A 224 -14.92 -2.91 -10.82
CA ALA A 224 -14.95 -4.28 -10.32
C ALA A 224 -14.06 -4.45 -9.09
N TRP A 225 -12.80 -3.98 -9.16
CA TRP A 225 -11.85 -4.05 -8.05
C TRP A 225 -12.32 -3.28 -6.81
N ASN A 226 -12.83 -2.06 -7.00
CA ASN A 226 -13.29 -1.20 -5.91
C ASN A 226 -14.55 -1.74 -5.20
N ARG A 227 -15.25 -2.76 -5.72
CA ARG A 227 -16.39 -3.38 -5.00
C ARG A 227 -15.95 -4.27 -3.84
N GLN A 228 -14.78 -4.92 -3.95
CA GLN A 228 -14.36 -5.93 -2.98
C GLN A 228 -12.86 -5.78 -2.66
N GLY A 229 -11.99 -5.92 -3.65
CA GLY A 229 -10.53 -5.86 -3.46
C GLY A 229 -10.03 -4.52 -2.93
N GLY A 230 -10.57 -3.40 -3.43
CA GLY A 230 -10.18 -2.07 -2.94
C GLY A 230 -10.57 -1.83 -1.49
N ALA A 231 -11.77 -2.25 -1.09
CA ALA A 231 -12.28 -2.07 0.27
C ALA A 231 -11.52 -2.99 1.26
N LEU A 232 -11.26 -4.24 0.85
CA LEU A 232 -10.46 -5.18 1.62
C LEU A 232 -9.03 -4.68 1.80
N ARG A 233 -8.38 -4.21 0.73
CA ARG A 233 -7.03 -3.63 0.83
C ARG A 233 -6.99 -2.45 1.80
N PHE A 234 -8.00 -1.58 1.76
CA PHE A 234 -8.11 -0.51 2.74
C PHE A 234 -8.17 -1.05 4.16
N LEU A 235 -9.08 -1.99 4.46
CA LEU A 235 -9.21 -2.59 5.79
C LEU A 235 -7.89 -3.22 6.27
N VAL A 236 -7.26 -4.06 5.45
CA VAL A 236 -5.97 -4.71 5.78
C VAL A 236 -4.89 -3.66 6.06
N THR A 237 -4.83 -2.61 5.24
CA THR A 237 -3.86 -1.53 5.44
C THR A 237 -4.09 -0.78 6.75
N GLN A 238 -5.35 -0.50 7.10
CA GLN A 238 -5.69 0.15 8.37
C GLN A 238 -5.35 -0.73 9.57
N LEU A 239 -5.57 -2.04 9.48
CA LEU A 239 -5.22 -2.97 10.55
C LEU A 239 -3.71 -3.12 10.72
N ARG A 240 -2.95 -3.11 9.63
CA ARG A 240 -1.48 -3.03 9.67
C ARG A 240 -0.96 -1.75 10.31
N LEU A 241 -1.63 -0.62 10.08
CA LEU A 241 -1.30 0.62 10.78
C LEU A 241 -1.58 0.49 12.27
N VAL A 242 -2.75 -0.05 12.65
CA VAL A 242 -3.12 -0.27 14.05
C VAL A 242 -2.10 -1.13 14.78
N SER A 243 -1.62 -2.22 14.16
CA SER A 243 -0.63 -3.10 14.81
C SER A 243 0.71 -2.39 15.10
N ARG A 244 1.01 -1.29 14.40
CA ARG A 244 2.19 -0.46 14.59
C ARG A 244 1.95 0.74 15.53
N MET A 245 0.70 1.04 15.90
CA MET A 245 0.38 2.14 16.82
C MET A 245 0.66 1.78 18.28
N PRO A 246 0.98 2.75 19.15
CA PRO A 246 0.99 2.54 20.60
C PRO A 246 -0.37 2.02 21.11
N LEU A 247 -0.37 1.08 22.07
CA LEU A 247 -1.59 0.44 22.60
C LEU A 247 -2.68 1.45 23.01
N LYS A 248 -2.29 2.58 23.60
CA LYS A 248 -3.20 3.65 24.02
C LYS A 248 -3.96 4.33 22.86
N GLU A 249 -3.45 4.22 21.63
CA GLU A 249 -4.00 4.84 20.43
C GLU A 249 -4.81 3.83 19.57
N GLN A 250 -4.54 2.53 19.72
CA GLN A 250 -5.20 1.47 18.95
C GLN A 250 -6.72 1.43 19.18
N GLN A 251 -7.17 1.38 20.44
CA GLN A 251 -8.59 1.25 20.77
C GLN A 251 -9.45 2.45 20.29
N PRO A 252 -9.03 3.71 20.52
CA PRO A 252 -9.70 4.86 19.92
C PRO A 252 -9.77 4.80 18.39
N TYR A 253 -8.70 4.33 17.73
CA TYR A 253 -8.64 4.24 16.28
C TYR A 253 -9.51 3.11 15.71
N LEU A 254 -9.53 1.93 16.33
CA LEU A 254 -10.40 0.82 15.94
C LEU A 254 -11.88 1.19 16.07
N SER A 255 -12.24 1.94 17.13
CA SER A 255 -13.59 2.48 17.29
C SER A 255 -13.96 3.44 16.15
N PHE A 256 -12.98 4.20 15.65
CA PHE A 256 -13.14 5.12 14.52
C PHE A 256 -13.33 4.38 13.18
N LEU A 257 -12.80 3.16 13.04
CA LEU A 257 -13.07 2.28 11.88
C LEU A 257 -14.50 1.72 11.86
N GLN A 258 -15.23 1.80 12.98
CA GLN A 258 -16.59 1.26 13.15
C GLN A 258 -16.70 -0.25 12.86
N LEU A 259 -15.69 -1.01 13.28
CA LEU A 259 -15.70 -2.47 13.16
C LEU A 259 -16.79 -3.09 14.06
N PRO A 260 -17.37 -4.25 13.69
CA PRO A 260 -18.38 -4.91 14.51
C PRO A 260 -17.91 -5.24 15.96
N PRO A 261 -18.84 -5.35 16.92
CA PRO A 261 -18.52 -5.77 18.29
C PRO A 261 -17.92 -7.19 18.31
N GLY A 262 -16.81 -7.40 19.03
CA GLY A 262 -16.07 -8.67 19.08
C GLY A 262 -14.77 -8.70 18.28
N PHE A 263 -14.48 -7.64 17.52
CA PHE A 263 -13.22 -7.46 16.79
C PHE A 263 -12.09 -7.08 17.75
N THR A 264 -11.17 -7.99 18.02
CA THR A 264 -9.96 -7.70 18.81
C THR A 264 -8.75 -7.40 17.90
N PRO A 265 -7.84 -6.50 18.31
CA PRO A 265 -6.57 -6.28 17.60
C PRO A 265 -5.78 -7.58 17.35
N GLU A 266 -5.85 -8.53 18.29
CA GLU A 266 -5.13 -9.80 18.25
C GLU A 266 -5.64 -10.74 17.16
N ALA A 267 -6.96 -10.84 16.96
CA ALA A 267 -7.56 -11.70 15.93
C ALA A 267 -7.15 -11.29 14.50
N TRP A 268 -6.78 -10.02 14.30
CA TRP A 268 -6.43 -9.47 13.00
C TRP A 268 -4.93 -9.34 12.74
N LYS A 269 -4.05 -9.52 13.74
CA LYS A 269 -2.60 -9.65 13.48
C LYS A 269 -2.34 -10.82 12.53
N HIS A 270 -2.99 -11.96 12.77
CA HIS A 270 -2.93 -13.11 11.87
C HIS A 270 -3.54 -12.85 10.49
N ALA A 271 -4.64 -12.09 10.39
CA ALA A 271 -5.24 -11.76 9.09
C ALA A 271 -4.42 -10.72 8.29
N ALA A 272 -3.66 -9.85 8.97
CA ALA A 272 -2.77 -8.86 8.35
C ALA A 272 -1.42 -9.46 7.90
N GLU A 273 -1.06 -10.64 8.42
CA GLU A 273 0.09 -11.46 8.00
C GLU A 273 -0.19 -12.24 6.70
N ILE A 274 -1.46 -12.44 6.31
CA ILE A 274 -1.87 -13.17 5.08
C ILE A 274 -1.72 -12.31 3.80
N ASP A 275 -0.89 -11.26 3.83
CA ASP A 275 -0.61 -10.41 2.66
C ASP A 275 0.91 -10.25 2.49
N THR A 276 1.58 -11.40 2.40
CA THR A 276 2.75 -11.63 1.54
C THR A 276 2.33 -12.57 0.44
#